data_AF-A0A969EFJ4-F1
#
_entry.id   AF-A0A969EFJ4-F1
#
_cell.length_a   1.000
_cell.length_b   1.000
_cell.length_c   1.000
_cell.angle_alpha   90.00
_cell.angle_beta   90.00
_cell.angle_gamma   90.00
#
_symmetry.space_group_name_H-M   'P 1'
#
loop_
_entity.id
_entity.type
_entity.pdbx_description
1 polymer ?
#
loop_
_entity_poly.entity_id
_entity_poly.type
_entity_poly.pdbx_seq_one_letter_code
_entity_poly.pdbx_strand_id
1 'polypeptide(L)'
;MPIPDLAEPTRLRPCCVFANDAGVSVGSVPVPGYEVRNVLGIDDLGTHNYNNGAVSLQRPAEGQRMLTDEASGILYTCRGGFVDIAHVRDNADRTFYLAAQIGRMPATGGTISLSDEGGARHVIVHPLDPKLVHAHGLRTVVTGLAEWVDFQASIWHEIATWYRWSSTAFSEQSVGVFARRYLLQPVGTEDRG
;
A
#
# COMPACT_ATOMS: atom_id res chain seq x y z
N MET A 1 -4.42 -28.48 -0.16
CA MET A 1 -4.67 -27.35 -1.10
C MET A 1 -3.32 -26.88 -1.61
N PRO A 2 -3.08 -26.83 -2.93
CA PRO A 2 -1.82 -26.38 -3.50
C PRO A 2 -1.57 -24.89 -3.16
N ILE A 3 -0.30 -24.53 -3.01
CA ILE A 3 0.10 -23.14 -2.77
C ILE A 3 0.05 -22.40 -4.11
N PRO A 4 -0.72 -21.29 -4.22
CA PRO A 4 -0.90 -20.59 -5.49
C PRO A 4 0.41 -19.92 -5.93
N ASP A 5 0.69 -19.95 -7.23
CA ASP A 5 1.74 -19.13 -7.81
C ASP A 5 1.20 -17.73 -8.09
N LEU A 6 1.81 -16.72 -7.47
CA LEU A 6 1.33 -15.34 -7.47
C LEU A 6 2.45 -14.42 -7.92
N ALA A 7 2.14 -13.53 -8.86
CA ALA A 7 3.00 -12.41 -9.19
C ALA A 7 3.03 -11.41 -8.02
N GLU A 8 4.15 -10.71 -7.84
CA GLU A 8 4.26 -9.64 -6.83
C GLU A 8 3.17 -8.57 -7.09
N PRO A 9 2.49 -8.09 -6.04
CA PRO A 9 1.54 -7.01 -6.19
C PRO A 9 2.27 -5.67 -6.34
N THR A 10 2.35 -5.17 -7.56
CA THR A 10 3.06 -3.93 -7.92
C THR A 10 2.13 -2.76 -8.27
N ARG A 11 0.83 -3.01 -8.38
CA ARG A 11 -0.18 -1.99 -8.72
C ARG A 11 -0.75 -1.40 -7.45
N LEU A 12 -0.05 -0.40 -6.90
CA LEU A 12 -0.45 0.27 -5.68
C LEU A 12 -1.74 1.09 -5.85
N ARG A 13 -2.54 1.12 -4.79
CA ARG A 13 -3.77 1.92 -4.69
C ARG A 13 -3.40 3.35 -4.27
N PRO A 14 -4.06 4.39 -4.79
CA PRO A 14 -3.86 5.75 -4.29
C PRO A 14 -4.18 5.80 -2.80
N CYS A 15 -3.24 6.29 -1.99
CA CYS A 15 -3.29 6.27 -0.53
C CYS A 15 -2.70 7.56 0.07
N CYS A 16 -2.72 7.70 1.41
CA CYS A 16 -2.08 8.80 2.16
C CYS A 16 -2.63 10.24 1.96
N VAL A 17 -3.73 10.43 1.23
CA VAL A 17 -4.36 11.75 1.07
C VAL A 17 -5.46 11.96 2.11
N PHE A 18 -5.13 12.62 3.23
CA PHE A 18 -6.11 13.15 4.19
C PHE A 18 -6.64 14.53 3.73
N ALA A 19 -7.51 14.54 2.74
CA ALA A 19 -8.25 15.74 2.32
C ALA A 19 -9.71 15.36 2.07
N ASN A 20 -10.61 16.30 1.75
CA ASN A 20 -11.87 15.97 1.07
C ASN A 20 -11.75 16.54 -0.35
N ASP A 21 -12.28 15.82 -1.35
CA ASP A 21 -12.33 16.27 -2.74
C ASP A 21 -10.96 16.67 -3.31
N ALA A 22 -9.93 15.88 -3.01
CA ALA A 22 -8.60 16.10 -3.55
C ALA A 22 -8.59 15.78 -5.05
N GLY A 23 -8.64 16.83 -5.87
CA GLY A 23 -8.44 16.73 -7.31
C GLY A 23 -7.04 16.22 -7.63
N VAL A 24 -6.95 15.29 -8.57
CA VAL A 24 -5.69 14.71 -8.99
C VAL A 24 -5.11 15.54 -10.13
N SER A 25 -3.82 15.89 -10.04
CA SER A 25 -3.12 16.66 -11.06
C SER A 25 -1.92 15.88 -11.60
N VAL A 26 -1.78 15.82 -12.92
CA VAL A 26 -0.57 15.34 -13.59
C VAL A 26 0.22 16.56 -14.05
N GLY A 27 1.31 16.86 -13.35
CA GLY A 27 2.02 18.13 -13.53
C GLY A 27 1.13 19.31 -13.12
N SER A 28 0.87 20.24 -14.06
CA SER A 28 -0.01 21.40 -13.85
C SER A 28 -1.44 21.20 -14.38
N VAL A 29 -1.77 20.02 -14.89
CA VAL A 29 -3.08 19.74 -15.50
C VAL A 29 -3.94 18.93 -14.53
N PRO A 30 -5.05 19.49 -14.02
CA PRO A 30 -6.03 18.73 -13.25
C PRO A 30 -6.72 17.70 -14.15
N VAL A 31 -6.90 16.47 -13.67
CA VAL A 31 -7.61 15.41 -14.38
C VAL A 31 -9.11 15.54 -14.11
N PRO A 32 -9.93 15.97 -15.08
CA PRO A 32 -11.36 16.21 -14.86
C PRO A 32 -12.09 14.89 -14.57
N GLY A 33 -12.95 14.88 -13.55
CA GLY A 33 -13.76 13.72 -13.19
C GLY A 33 -13.04 12.63 -12.38
N TYR A 34 -11.79 12.87 -11.97
CA TYR A 34 -11.06 11.99 -11.05
C TYR A 34 -10.90 12.68 -9.70
N GLU A 35 -11.73 12.28 -8.74
CA GLU A 35 -11.70 12.73 -7.36
C GLU A 35 -11.30 11.55 -6.46
N VAL A 36 -10.34 11.77 -5.56
CA VAL A 36 -10.07 10.77 -4.52
C VAL A 36 -11.20 10.84 -3.49
N ARG A 37 -12.08 9.82 -3.46
CA ARG A 37 -13.10 9.67 -2.41
C ARG A 37 -12.38 9.37 -1.10
N ASN A 38 -12.19 10.40 -0.28
CA ASN A 38 -11.30 10.29 0.86
C ASN A 38 -11.93 9.70 2.12
N VAL A 39 -13.26 9.71 2.27
CA VAL A 39 -13.95 9.07 3.40
C VAL A 39 -15.00 8.07 2.90
N LEU A 40 -14.90 6.82 3.35
CA LEU A 40 -15.78 5.73 2.97
C LEU A 40 -16.61 5.24 4.15
N GLY A 41 -17.86 4.83 3.90
CA GLY A 41 -18.61 3.96 4.79
C GLY A 41 -18.22 2.49 4.60
N ILE A 42 -18.62 1.63 5.55
CA ILE A 42 -18.36 0.19 5.43
C ILE A 42 -19.03 -0.42 4.19
N ASP A 43 -20.21 0.09 3.84
CA ASP A 43 -21.00 -0.37 2.69
C ASP A 43 -20.44 0.14 1.35
N ASP A 44 -19.51 1.10 1.37
CA ASP A 44 -18.87 1.65 0.17
C ASP A 44 -17.64 0.85 -0.30
N LEU A 45 -17.10 -0.06 0.52
CA LEU A 45 -15.78 -0.65 0.28
C LEU A 45 -15.71 -1.54 -0.98
N GLY A 46 -16.81 -2.22 -1.33
CA GLY A 46 -16.83 -3.22 -2.40
C GLY A 46 -15.93 -4.44 -2.16
N THR A 47 -15.73 -5.25 -3.19
CA THR A 47 -15.00 -6.53 -3.10
C THR A 47 -13.49 -6.32 -3.29
N HIS A 48 -12.66 -6.86 -2.39
CA HIS A 48 -11.20 -6.79 -2.55
C HIS A 48 -10.73 -7.69 -3.70
N ASN A 49 -9.96 -7.14 -4.63
CA ASN A 49 -9.31 -7.84 -5.73
C ASN A 49 -7.79 -7.76 -5.61
N TYR A 50 -7.11 -8.90 -5.73
CA TYR A 50 -5.66 -8.95 -5.61
C TYR A 50 -4.96 -8.06 -6.64
N ASN A 51 -4.02 -7.23 -6.17
CA ASN A 51 -3.18 -6.35 -6.98
C ASN A 51 -4.03 -5.37 -7.83
N ASN A 52 -5.06 -4.75 -7.25
CA ASN A 52 -5.91 -3.78 -7.96
C ASN A 52 -5.36 -2.36 -7.75
N GLY A 53 -4.92 -1.67 -8.82
CA GLY A 53 -4.28 -0.35 -8.71
C GLY A 53 -5.18 0.83 -9.10
N ALA A 54 -4.66 2.05 -8.92
CA ALA A 54 -5.31 3.35 -9.16
C ALA A 54 -6.07 3.51 -10.47
N VAL A 55 -5.59 2.87 -11.53
CA VAL A 55 -6.07 3.07 -12.90
C VAL A 55 -5.88 1.76 -13.66
N SER A 56 -6.94 0.96 -13.78
CA SER A 56 -6.97 -0.10 -14.80
C SER A 56 -7.18 0.52 -16.19
N LEU A 57 -6.14 1.19 -16.72
CA LEU A 57 -6.05 1.61 -18.15
C LEU A 57 -5.28 0.58 -19.00
N GLN A 58 -5.14 -0.66 -18.54
CA GLN A 58 -4.66 -1.76 -19.38
C GLN A 58 -5.81 -2.71 -19.68
N ARG A 59 -5.87 -3.19 -20.94
CA ARG A 59 -6.81 -4.23 -21.38
C ARG A 59 -6.75 -5.38 -20.37
N PRO A 60 -7.90 -5.88 -19.88
CA PRO A 60 -7.91 -6.99 -18.94
C PRO A 60 -7.14 -8.17 -19.53
N ALA A 61 -6.29 -8.79 -18.70
CA ALA A 61 -5.81 -10.13 -18.98
C ALA A 61 -7.04 -11.05 -19.15
N GLU A 62 -6.97 -12.03 -20.04
CA GLU A 62 -8.08 -12.95 -20.32
C GLU A 62 -8.65 -13.51 -19.00
N GLY A 63 -9.90 -13.13 -18.67
CA GLY A 63 -10.61 -13.56 -17.46
C GLY A 63 -10.84 -12.49 -16.38
N GLN A 64 -10.22 -11.31 -16.44
CA GLN A 64 -10.51 -10.22 -15.49
C GLN A 64 -11.70 -9.36 -15.95
N ARG A 65 -12.77 -9.33 -15.15
CA ARG A 65 -13.97 -8.52 -15.39
C ARG A 65 -13.60 -7.03 -15.29
N MET A 66 -13.95 -6.26 -16.31
CA MET A 66 -13.66 -4.82 -16.48
C MET A 66 -14.42 -3.89 -15.50
N LEU A 67 -14.95 -4.40 -14.38
CA LEU A 67 -15.76 -3.65 -13.42
C LEU A 67 -15.46 -4.20 -12.02
N THR A 68 -14.39 -3.72 -11.41
CA THR A 68 -14.18 -3.89 -9.97
C THR A 68 -15.05 -2.86 -9.25
N ASP A 69 -15.82 -3.29 -8.26
CA ASP A 69 -16.58 -2.42 -7.37
C ASP A 69 -15.74 -1.94 -6.16
N GLU A 70 -14.45 -2.26 -6.18
CA GLU A 70 -13.53 -1.98 -5.09
C GLU A 70 -13.25 -0.48 -4.96
N ALA A 71 -13.61 0.08 -3.80
CA ALA A 71 -13.31 1.46 -3.44
C ALA A 71 -12.25 1.53 -2.34
N SER A 72 -11.27 2.42 -2.46
CA SER A 72 -10.23 2.67 -1.45
C SER A 72 -10.27 4.13 -1.00
N GLY A 73 -10.03 4.36 0.29
CA GLY A 73 -10.15 5.65 0.97
C GLY A 73 -10.01 5.47 2.49
N ILE A 74 -10.29 6.52 3.26
CA ILE A 74 -10.20 6.47 4.73
C ILE A 74 -11.54 6.02 5.32
N LEU A 75 -11.53 4.96 6.13
CA LEU A 75 -12.67 4.51 6.91
C LEU A 75 -12.49 4.90 8.38
N TYR A 76 -13.49 5.49 9.02
CA TYR A 76 -13.45 5.71 10.47
C TYR A 76 -14.11 4.55 11.23
N THR A 77 -13.46 4.08 12.30
CA THR A 77 -14.02 3.13 13.24
C THR A 77 -13.88 3.65 14.67
N CYS A 78 -14.85 3.34 15.55
CA CYS A 78 -14.83 3.85 16.93
C CYS A 78 -13.61 3.38 17.76
N ARG A 79 -13.01 2.24 17.40
CA ARG A 79 -11.87 1.65 18.14
C ARG A 79 -10.53 1.82 17.44
N GLY A 80 -10.52 1.90 16.12
CA GLY A 80 -9.31 2.00 15.30
C GLY A 80 -9.01 3.41 14.79
N GLY A 81 -9.94 4.36 14.98
CA GLY A 81 -9.80 5.69 14.41
C GLY A 81 -9.92 5.65 12.88
N PHE A 82 -9.12 6.48 12.21
CA PHE A 82 -9.04 6.52 10.75
C PHE A 82 -8.16 5.39 10.21
N VAL A 83 -8.70 4.61 9.29
CA VAL A 83 -8.05 3.45 8.68
C VAL A 83 -7.94 3.71 7.18
N ASP A 84 -6.71 3.74 6.67
CA ASP A 84 -6.47 3.79 5.22
C ASP A 84 -6.68 2.39 4.62
N ILE A 85 -7.76 2.24 3.84
CA ILE A 85 -8.14 0.97 3.24
C ILE A 85 -7.22 0.57 2.08
N ALA A 86 -6.61 1.53 1.39
CA ALA A 86 -5.63 1.24 0.34
C ALA A 86 -4.44 0.47 0.93
N HIS A 87 -3.87 0.99 2.02
CA HIS A 87 -2.78 0.33 2.75
C HIS A 87 -3.17 -1.04 3.28
N VAL A 88 -4.35 -1.18 3.88
CA VAL A 88 -4.81 -2.48 4.40
C VAL A 88 -4.87 -3.53 3.28
N ARG A 89 -5.33 -3.16 2.09
CA ARG A 89 -5.47 -4.06 0.94
C ARG A 89 -4.14 -4.38 0.27
N ASP A 90 -3.29 -3.37 0.05
CA ASP A 90 -1.94 -3.55 -0.50
C ASP A 90 -1.09 -4.45 0.42
N ASN A 91 -1.20 -4.25 1.75
CA ASN A 91 -0.56 -5.10 2.75
C ASN A 91 -1.14 -6.51 2.77
N ALA A 92 -2.45 -6.68 2.60
CA ALA A 92 -3.08 -8.01 2.50
C ALA A 92 -2.59 -8.77 1.25
N ASP A 93 -2.50 -8.09 0.11
CA ASP A 93 -1.98 -8.67 -1.14
C ASP A 93 -0.52 -9.08 -0.99
N ARG A 94 0.33 -8.19 -0.46
CA ARG A 94 1.77 -8.47 -0.28
C ARG A 94 2.00 -9.56 0.77
N THR A 95 1.21 -9.60 1.85
CA THR A 95 1.20 -10.71 2.81
C THR A 95 0.84 -12.04 2.13
N PHE A 96 -0.18 -12.06 1.28
CA PHE A 96 -0.58 -13.28 0.59
C PHE A 96 0.50 -13.78 -0.38
N TYR A 97 1.09 -12.86 -1.14
CA TYR A 97 2.25 -13.13 -1.99
C TYR A 97 3.41 -13.73 -1.19
N LEU A 98 3.84 -13.07 -0.11
CA LEU A 98 4.95 -13.49 0.73
C LEU A 98 4.69 -14.87 1.35
N ALA A 99 3.48 -15.11 1.87
CA ALA A 99 3.11 -16.41 2.44
C ALA A 99 3.19 -17.52 1.38
N ALA A 100 2.77 -17.25 0.15
CA ALA A 100 2.87 -18.20 -0.95
C ALA A 100 4.32 -18.47 -1.36
N GLN A 101 5.17 -17.43 -1.45
CA GLN A 101 6.59 -17.59 -1.76
C GLN A 101 7.31 -18.41 -0.67
N ILE A 102 7.17 -18.00 0.61
CA ILE A 102 7.78 -18.69 1.76
C ILE A 102 7.32 -20.15 1.81
N GLY A 103 6.01 -20.39 1.62
CA GLY A 103 5.42 -21.72 1.66
C GLY A 103 5.90 -22.67 0.56
N ARG A 104 6.47 -22.17 -0.55
CA ARG A 104 7.09 -23.00 -1.58
C ARG A 104 8.54 -23.38 -1.29
N MET A 105 9.18 -22.71 -0.34
CA MET A 105 10.58 -22.96 0.03
C MET A 105 10.79 -23.30 1.52
N PRO A 106 9.90 -24.07 2.19
CA PRO A 106 9.93 -24.21 3.65
C PRO A 106 11.16 -24.96 4.16
N ALA A 107 11.72 -25.88 3.36
CA ALA A 107 12.87 -26.69 3.76
C ALA A 107 14.23 -26.09 3.36
N THR A 108 14.25 -25.29 2.29
CA THR A 108 15.49 -24.72 1.73
C THR A 108 15.71 -23.28 2.13
N GLY A 109 14.64 -22.55 2.45
CA GLY A 109 14.68 -21.10 2.43
C GLY A 109 14.97 -20.56 1.02
N GLY A 110 15.33 -19.29 0.95
CA GLY A 110 15.66 -18.60 -0.29
C GLY A 110 15.60 -17.09 -0.14
N THR A 111 15.72 -16.39 -1.27
CA THR A 111 15.59 -14.94 -1.35
C THR A 111 14.38 -14.58 -2.18
N ILE A 112 13.53 -13.72 -1.66
CA ILE A 112 12.41 -13.11 -2.39
C ILE A 112 12.81 -11.67 -2.70
N SER A 113 12.99 -11.35 -3.97
CA SER A 113 13.19 -9.97 -4.40
C SER A 113 11.85 -9.26 -4.47
N LEU A 114 11.78 -8.08 -3.89
CA LEU A 114 10.63 -7.19 -4.00
C LEU A 114 10.99 -6.04 -4.95
N SER A 115 9.97 -5.45 -5.56
CA SER A 115 10.11 -4.26 -6.40
C SER A 115 10.79 -3.13 -5.64
N ASP A 116 11.53 -2.27 -6.33
CA ASP A 116 12.30 -1.21 -5.70
C ASP A 116 11.41 -0.11 -5.11
N GLU A 117 11.67 0.29 -3.87
CA GLU A 117 11.03 1.44 -3.23
C GLU A 117 12.06 2.27 -2.47
N GLY A 118 12.57 3.32 -3.11
CA GLY A 118 13.71 4.10 -2.60
C GLY A 118 15.04 3.35 -2.59
N GLY A 119 15.05 2.07 -2.96
CA GLY A 119 16.21 1.18 -3.05
C GLY A 119 15.79 -0.27 -3.30
N ALA A 120 16.78 -1.13 -3.56
CA ALA A 120 16.57 -2.56 -3.75
C ALA A 120 16.13 -3.24 -2.45
N ARG A 121 15.13 -4.12 -2.54
CA ARG A 121 14.53 -4.81 -1.39
C ARG A 121 14.57 -6.32 -1.57
N HIS A 122 15.07 -7.01 -0.55
CA HIS A 122 15.14 -8.47 -0.54
C HIS A 122 14.70 -9.01 0.82
N VAL A 123 13.85 -10.04 0.79
CA VAL A 123 13.50 -10.83 1.97
C VAL A 123 14.33 -12.11 1.93
N ILE A 124 15.20 -12.28 2.92
CA ILE A 124 16.01 -13.49 3.08
C ILE A 124 15.29 -14.42 4.05
N VAL A 125 14.88 -15.57 3.53
CA VAL A 125 14.13 -16.59 4.27
C VAL A 125 15.07 -17.76 4.55
N HIS A 126 15.23 -18.10 5.82
CA HIS A 126 15.94 -19.34 6.20
C HIS A 126 14.97 -20.54 6.19
N PRO A 127 15.48 -21.78 6.11
CA PRO A 127 14.66 -22.97 6.32
C PRO A 127 13.79 -22.85 7.58
N LEU A 128 12.51 -23.16 7.44
CA LEU A 128 11.56 -23.11 8.55
C LEU A 128 11.86 -24.26 9.53
N ASP A 129 11.79 -23.98 10.83
CA ASP A 129 11.96 -25.02 11.84
C ASP A 129 10.85 -26.09 11.69
N PRO A 130 11.21 -27.36 11.41
CA PRO A 130 10.24 -28.44 11.26
C PRO A 130 9.38 -28.64 12.51
N LYS A 131 9.89 -28.33 13.71
CA LYS A 131 9.12 -28.41 14.96
C LYS A 131 8.00 -27.39 15.00
N LEU A 132 8.25 -26.16 14.55
CA LEU A 132 7.24 -25.11 14.47
C LEU A 132 6.18 -25.46 13.42
N VAL A 133 6.61 -25.93 12.25
CA VAL A 133 5.69 -26.37 11.19
C VAL A 133 4.83 -27.55 11.65
N HIS A 134 5.39 -28.50 12.41
CA HIS A 134 4.63 -29.60 12.98
C HIS A 134 3.62 -29.15 14.04
N ALA A 135 4.03 -28.25 14.95
CA ALA A 135 3.18 -27.79 16.05
C ALA A 135 2.02 -26.89 15.60
N HIS A 136 2.26 -26.01 14.62
CA HIS A 136 1.29 -24.97 14.23
C HIS A 136 0.72 -25.13 12.82
N GLY A 137 1.29 -26.03 12.02
CA GLY A 137 0.96 -26.20 10.61
C GLY A 137 1.64 -25.16 9.73
N LEU A 138 1.99 -25.57 8.50
CA LEU A 138 2.71 -24.73 7.55
C LEU A 138 1.99 -23.39 7.28
N ARG A 139 0.67 -23.43 7.05
CA ARG A 139 -0.11 -22.23 6.72
C ARG A 139 0.00 -21.16 7.80
N THR A 140 -0.20 -21.53 9.06
CA THR A 140 -0.11 -20.61 10.20
C THR A 140 1.27 -19.99 10.30
N VAL A 141 2.32 -20.82 10.17
CA VAL A 141 3.71 -20.35 10.26
C VAL A 141 4.04 -19.37 9.14
N VAL A 142 3.72 -19.70 7.88
CA VAL A 142 4.06 -18.84 6.75
C VAL A 142 3.21 -17.57 6.71
N THR A 143 1.94 -17.62 7.14
CA THR A 143 1.09 -16.44 7.25
C THR A 143 1.64 -15.47 8.30
N GLY A 144 1.97 -15.94 9.51
CA GLY A 144 2.52 -15.07 10.56
C GLY A 144 3.88 -14.46 10.19
N LEU A 145 4.74 -15.23 9.51
CA LEU A 145 6.00 -14.70 8.98
C LEU A 145 5.76 -13.65 7.89
N ALA A 146 4.83 -13.92 6.97
CA ALA A 146 4.50 -13.00 5.90
C ALA A 146 3.90 -11.69 6.44
N GLU A 147 2.98 -11.75 7.41
CA GLU A 147 2.41 -10.56 8.08
C GLU A 147 3.50 -9.71 8.73
N TRP A 148 4.47 -10.34 9.40
CA TRP A 148 5.58 -9.62 10.01
C TRP A 148 6.50 -8.97 8.98
N VAL A 149 6.89 -9.70 7.93
CA VAL A 149 7.72 -9.17 6.85
C VAL A 149 7.00 -8.03 6.12
N ASP A 150 5.70 -8.18 5.89
CA ASP A 150 4.85 -7.18 5.28
C ASP A 150 4.77 -5.90 6.11
N PHE A 151 4.59 -6.04 7.42
CA PHE A 151 4.61 -4.93 8.35
C PHE A 151 5.95 -4.18 8.30
N GLN A 152 7.08 -4.90 8.29
CA GLN A 152 8.39 -4.26 8.13
C GLN A 152 8.51 -3.53 6.78
N ALA A 153 8.06 -4.14 5.69
CA ALA A 153 8.06 -3.50 4.37
C ALA A 153 7.22 -2.21 4.36
N SER A 154 6.04 -2.21 5.02
CA SER A 154 5.20 -1.01 5.15
C SER A 154 5.86 0.12 5.96
N ILE A 155 6.62 -0.20 7.02
CA ILE A 155 7.36 0.83 7.76
C ILE A 155 8.43 1.47 6.87
N TRP A 156 9.17 0.66 6.12
CA TRP A 156 10.20 1.15 5.22
C TRP A 156 9.63 1.97 4.07
N HIS A 157 8.43 1.61 3.58
CA HIS A 157 7.67 2.43 2.64
C HIS A 157 7.46 3.83 3.22
N GLU A 158 6.87 3.96 4.41
CA GLU A 158 6.64 5.27 5.04
C GLU A 158 7.93 6.07 5.29
N ILE A 159 9.03 5.40 5.63
CA ILE A 159 10.33 6.07 5.77
C ILE A 159 10.80 6.60 4.41
N ALA A 160 10.75 5.79 3.35
CA ALA A 160 11.18 6.20 2.02
C ALA A 160 10.34 7.39 1.52
N THR A 161 9.02 7.33 1.69
CA THR A 161 8.09 8.39 1.25
C THR A 161 8.27 9.68 2.07
N TRP A 162 8.59 9.59 3.36
CA TRP A 162 8.98 10.73 4.18
C TRP A 162 10.20 11.49 3.62
N TYR A 163 11.16 10.76 3.03
CA TYR A 163 12.33 11.32 2.37
C TYR A 163 12.11 11.64 0.88
N ARG A 164 10.85 11.84 0.46
CA ARG A 164 10.44 12.30 -0.88
C ARG A 164 10.61 11.29 -2.00
N TRP A 165 10.78 10.00 -1.68
CA TRP A 165 10.49 8.96 -2.67
C TRP A 165 8.96 8.87 -2.88
N SER A 166 8.52 8.41 -4.05
CA SER A 166 7.08 8.32 -4.39
C SER A 166 6.86 7.05 -5.20
N SER A 167 5.88 6.24 -4.81
CA SER A 167 5.52 5.01 -5.49
C SER A 167 4.55 5.24 -6.66
N THR A 168 3.85 6.37 -6.62
CA THR A 168 2.95 6.82 -7.68
C THR A 168 3.39 8.15 -8.30
N ALA A 169 2.83 8.50 -9.45
CA ALA A 169 3.04 9.81 -10.11
C ALA A 169 2.44 10.99 -9.31
N PHE A 170 1.77 10.72 -8.19
CA PHE A 170 1.19 11.70 -7.29
C PHE A 170 2.01 11.74 -6.02
N SER A 171 2.25 12.94 -5.50
CA SER A 171 2.97 13.11 -4.24
C SER A 171 2.16 12.50 -3.09
N GLU A 172 2.67 11.42 -2.51
CA GLU A 172 2.18 10.79 -1.26
C GLU A 172 2.37 11.68 -0.02
N GLN A 173 3.00 12.86 -0.18
CA GLN A 173 3.05 13.84 0.89
C GLN A 173 1.64 14.31 1.23
N SER A 174 1.26 14.03 2.47
CA SER A 174 0.25 14.78 3.18
C SER A 174 0.46 16.29 2.96
N VAL A 175 -0.65 17.01 3.04
CA VAL A 175 -0.83 18.47 2.98
C VAL A 175 0.12 19.28 3.91
N GLY A 176 1.04 18.62 4.64
CA GLY A 176 2.06 19.22 5.50
C GLY A 176 3.14 20.06 4.80
N VAL A 177 3.35 19.94 3.47
CA VAL A 177 4.22 20.90 2.76
C VAL A 177 3.54 22.25 2.54
N PHE A 178 2.21 22.31 2.62
CA PHE A 178 1.50 23.60 2.61
C PHE A 178 1.80 24.39 3.91
N ALA A 179 2.00 23.72 5.05
CA ALA A 179 2.30 24.38 6.33
C ALA A 179 3.73 24.93 6.42
N ARG A 180 4.71 24.36 5.70
CA ARG A 180 6.11 24.83 5.77
C ARG A 180 6.32 26.18 5.05
N ARG A 181 5.41 26.57 4.14
CA ARG A 181 5.50 27.87 3.43
C ARG A 181 4.89 29.03 4.22
N TYR A 182 4.02 28.77 5.20
CA TYR A 182 3.42 29.81 6.04
C TYR A 182 4.16 30.05 7.37
N LEU A 183 4.98 29.11 7.84
CA LEU A 183 5.75 29.26 9.09
C LEU A 183 7.10 29.98 8.91
N LEU A 184 7.49 30.32 7.68
CA LEU A 184 8.74 31.02 7.37
C LEU A 184 8.53 32.32 6.59
N GLN A 185 7.32 32.88 6.58
CA GLN A 185 7.17 34.27 6.17
C GLN A 185 7.65 35.16 7.31
N PRO A 186 8.67 36.02 7.12
CA PRO A 186 8.96 37.06 8.10
C PRO A 186 7.69 37.90 8.28
N VAL A 187 7.26 38.03 9.53
CA VAL A 187 6.23 39.00 9.93
C VAL A 187 6.69 40.36 9.41
N GLY A 188 5.89 40.95 8.51
CA GLY A 188 6.19 42.24 7.92
C GLY A 188 6.44 43.29 9.00
N THR A 189 7.51 44.05 8.84
CA THR A 189 7.70 45.29 9.58
C THR A 189 6.59 46.25 9.16
N GLU A 190 5.70 46.54 10.10
CA GLU A 190 4.78 47.68 10.06
C GLU A 190 5.60 48.97 9.86
N ASP A 191 5.56 49.53 8.65
CA ASP A 191 5.87 50.95 8.46
C ASP A 191 4.69 51.75 9.03
N ARG A 192 4.89 52.29 10.24
CA ARG A 192 4.06 53.36 10.78
C ARG A 192 4.81 54.68 10.63
N GLY A 193 4.21 55.58 9.85
CA GLY A 193 4.31 57.05 10.01
C GLY A 193 5.54 57.71 9.41
#